data_AF-A0A914B752-F1
#
_entry.id   AF-A0A914B752-F1
#
_cell.length_a   1.000
_cell.length_b   1.000
_cell.length_c   1.000
_cell.angle_alpha   90.00
_cell.angle_beta   90.00
_cell.angle_gamma   90.00
#
_symmetry.space_group_name_H-M   'P 1'
#
loop_
_entity.id
_entity.type
_entity.pdbx_description
1 polymer ?
#
loop_
_entity_poly.entity_id
_entity_poly.type
_entity_poly.pdbx_seq_one_letter_code
_entity_poly.pdbx_strand_id
1 'polypeptide(L)'
;MLKLALYSLVLLSGSANGNWEDGRNDSSHEGLGFYAMNLECNDKQSACSKCFKGRVSEGPFKVIEHVFEYTKDPYKIELNTEVVNNDVQATFIQEDPSEKFHFCIEMTEDKAVPSGGLYHGKVNLCLENDFSGLSVPAECPTPVAATRAEASANDMKPIGQQVLYCMQ
;
A
#
# COMPACT_ATOMS: atom_id res chain seq x y z
N MET A 1 30.33 -15.21 -26.80
CA MET A 1 30.10 -14.41 -25.57
C MET A 1 29.17 -13.22 -25.78
N LEU A 2 29.05 -12.64 -26.98
CA LEU A 2 28.16 -11.48 -27.24
C LEU A 2 26.64 -11.77 -27.10
N LYS A 3 26.21 -13.03 -27.23
CA LYS A 3 24.77 -13.40 -27.17
C LYS A 3 24.18 -13.45 -25.76
N LEU A 4 24.98 -13.64 -24.71
CA LEU A 4 24.48 -13.67 -23.34
C LEU A 4 24.18 -12.25 -22.79
N ALA A 5 24.98 -11.26 -23.20
CA ALA A 5 24.80 -9.87 -22.77
C ALA A 5 23.48 -9.26 -23.27
N LEU A 6 22.97 -9.73 -24.42
CA LEU A 6 21.71 -9.25 -24.99
C LEU A 6 20.48 -9.77 -24.21
N TYR A 7 20.54 -10.99 -23.67
CA TYR A 7 19.45 -11.55 -22.85
C TYR A 7 19.35 -10.90 -21.48
N SER A 8 20.48 -10.45 -20.90
CA SER A 8 20.48 -9.73 -19.63
C SER A 8 19.87 -8.32 -19.72
N LEU A 9 19.96 -7.67 -20.90
CA LEU A 9 19.40 -6.33 -21.10
C LEU A 9 17.87 -6.32 -21.25
N VAL A 10 17.29 -7.40 -21.77
CA VAL A 10 15.83 -7.55 -21.94
C VAL A 10 15.13 -7.86 -20.61
N LEU A 11 15.83 -8.50 -19.65
CA LEU A 11 15.28 -8.79 -18.32
C LEU A 11 15.31 -7.58 -17.37
N LEU A 12 16.07 -6.53 -17.69
CA LEU A 12 16.16 -5.29 -16.90
C LEU A 12 15.28 -4.15 -17.44
N SER A 13 14.59 -4.36 -18.57
CA SER A 13 13.68 -3.39 -19.20
C SER A 13 12.21 -3.69 -18.94
N GLY A 14 11.90 -4.59 -18.00
CA GLY A 14 10.56 -4.70 -17.44
C GLY A 14 10.27 -3.48 -16.59
N SER A 15 9.77 -2.41 -17.21
CA SER A 15 9.14 -1.30 -16.50
C SER A 15 8.08 -1.90 -15.58
N ALA A 16 8.22 -1.71 -14.27
CA ALA A 16 7.11 -1.94 -13.37
C ALA A 16 6.04 -0.91 -13.74
N ASN A 17 5.09 -1.32 -14.58
CA ASN A 17 3.92 -0.52 -14.90
C ASN A 17 3.10 -0.44 -13.61
N GLY A 18 3.27 0.64 -12.86
CA GLY A 18 2.30 1.00 -11.85
C GLY A 18 0.96 1.25 -12.52
N ASN A 19 -0.14 0.97 -11.82
CA ASN A 19 -1.51 1.24 -12.29
C ASN A 19 -1.85 2.74 -12.47
N TRP A 20 -0.85 3.60 -12.46
CA TRP A 20 -0.94 4.97 -12.92
C TRP A 20 -0.92 4.91 -14.44
N GLU A 21 -2.10 4.92 -15.08
CA GLU A 21 -2.17 4.98 -16.54
C GLU A 21 -1.26 6.12 -17.06
N ASP A 22 -0.37 5.79 -18.00
CA ASP A 22 0.25 6.75 -18.91
C ASP A 22 -0.89 7.55 -19.58
N GLY A 23 -1.21 8.74 -19.03
CA GLY A 23 -2.35 9.53 -19.49
C GLY A 23 -3.08 10.34 -18.43
N ARG A 24 -2.94 10.04 -17.12
CA ARG A 24 -3.27 11.03 -16.08
C ARG A 24 -2.08 11.97 -15.91
N ASN A 25 -2.24 13.19 -16.40
CA ASN A 25 -1.25 14.26 -16.43
C ASN A 25 -0.96 14.84 -15.03
N ASP A 26 -0.67 13.98 -14.04
CA ASP A 26 -0.30 14.39 -12.69
C ASP A 26 1.05 13.79 -12.31
N SER A 27 2.12 14.49 -12.70
CA SER A 27 3.52 14.13 -12.45
C SER A 27 3.92 14.12 -10.97
N SER A 28 3.00 14.42 -10.04
CA SER A 28 3.28 14.39 -8.60
C SER A 28 3.33 12.96 -8.01
N HIS A 29 2.94 11.93 -8.77
CA HIS A 29 2.82 10.55 -8.29
C HIS A 29 3.78 9.53 -8.95
N GLU A 30 4.72 9.98 -9.78
CA GLU A 30 5.68 9.13 -10.51
C GLU A 30 6.57 8.26 -9.61
N GLY A 31 6.67 8.59 -8.31
CA GLY A 31 7.44 7.84 -7.31
C GLY A 31 6.66 6.76 -6.55
N LEU A 32 5.37 6.55 -6.87
CA LEU A 32 4.50 5.64 -6.12
C LEU A 32 4.47 4.24 -6.74
N GLY A 33 5.02 3.24 -6.03
CA GLY A 33 4.92 1.84 -6.44
C GLY A 33 3.48 1.31 -6.32
N PHE A 34 3.04 0.44 -7.24
CA PHE A 34 1.75 -0.25 -7.16
C PHE A 34 1.96 -1.75 -6.96
N TYR A 35 1.23 -2.34 -6.02
CA TYR A 35 1.31 -3.76 -5.70
C TYR A 35 -0.08 -4.37 -5.54
N ALA A 36 -0.31 -5.54 -6.12
CA ALA A 36 -1.47 -6.37 -5.78
C ALA A 36 -1.06 -7.46 -4.79
N MET A 37 -1.78 -7.58 -3.68
CA MET A 37 -1.53 -8.55 -2.63
C MET A 37 -2.72 -9.48 -2.45
N ASN A 38 -2.47 -10.78 -2.67
CA ASN A 38 -3.43 -11.83 -2.36
C ASN A 38 -3.48 -12.08 -0.85
N LEU A 39 -4.69 -11.96 -0.30
CA LEU A 39 -4.99 -12.27 1.09
C LEU A 39 -5.02 -13.79 1.30
N GLU A 40 -4.62 -14.20 2.50
CA GLU A 40 -4.74 -15.57 2.98
C GLU A 40 -6.05 -15.69 3.75
N CYS A 41 -6.99 -16.45 3.19
CA CYS A 41 -8.34 -16.59 3.72
C CYS A 41 -8.54 -17.92 4.45
N ASN A 42 -9.47 -17.94 5.41
CA ASN A 42 -9.98 -19.18 5.97
C ASN A 42 -10.79 -20.01 4.93
N ASP A 43 -11.15 -21.26 5.27
CA ASP A 43 -11.89 -22.17 4.37
C ASP A 43 -13.22 -21.60 3.85
N LYS A 44 -13.82 -20.66 4.59
CA LYS A 44 -15.10 -20.03 4.25
C LYS A 44 -14.95 -18.71 3.49
N GLN A 45 -13.72 -18.27 3.25
CA GLN A 45 -13.40 -16.94 2.71
C GLN A 45 -14.10 -15.80 3.47
N SER A 46 -14.35 -15.99 4.76
CA SER A 46 -15.09 -15.03 5.60
C SER A 46 -14.17 -14.10 6.38
N ALA A 47 -12.94 -14.53 6.61
CA ALA A 47 -11.88 -13.78 7.24
C ALA A 47 -10.59 -14.03 6.48
N CYS A 48 -9.91 -12.96 6.09
CA CYS A 48 -8.68 -13.01 5.32
C CYS A 48 -7.66 -12.03 5.88
N SER A 49 -6.37 -12.35 5.76
CA SER A 49 -5.33 -11.45 6.22
C SER A 49 -4.10 -11.46 5.32
N LYS A 50 -3.29 -10.42 5.43
CA LYS A 50 -1.94 -10.39 4.88
C LYS A 50 -1.00 -9.71 5.85
N CYS A 51 0.05 -10.44 6.23
CA CYS A 51 1.17 -9.88 6.96
C CYS A 51 2.30 -9.58 5.97
N PHE A 52 2.87 -8.38 6.06
CA PHE A 52 4.11 -8.04 5.37
C PHE A 52 5.10 -7.39 6.31
N LYS A 53 6.38 -7.70 6.10
CA LYS A 53 7.50 -7.15 6.89
C LYS A 53 8.37 -6.29 5.99
N GLY A 54 8.45 -5.01 6.32
CA GLY A 54 9.31 -4.03 5.69
C GLY A 54 10.58 -3.78 6.50
N ARG A 55 11.60 -3.22 5.86
CA ARG A 55 12.76 -2.63 6.53
C ARG A 55 12.80 -1.16 6.17
N VAL A 56 12.91 -0.30 7.18
CA VAL A 56 13.16 1.13 6.96
C VAL A 56 14.67 1.35 6.93
N SER A 57 15.14 2.07 5.93
CA SER A 57 16.57 2.20 5.60
C SER A 57 17.35 3.19 6.48
N GLU A 58 16.72 3.86 7.45
CA GLU A 58 17.38 4.87 8.28
C GLU A 58 17.58 4.41 9.73
N GLY A 59 18.84 4.32 10.17
CA GLY A 59 19.24 3.97 11.54
C GLY A 59 19.47 2.47 11.80
N PRO A 60 19.57 2.02 13.06
CA PRO A 60 19.62 0.59 13.35
C PRO A 60 18.37 -0.06 12.75
N PHE A 61 18.55 -0.99 11.81
CA PHE A 61 17.49 -1.58 10.99
C PHE A 61 16.21 -1.81 11.78
N LYS A 62 15.21 -0.94 11.58
CA LYS A 62 13.88 -1.14 12.14
C LYS A 62 13.08 -2.01 11.19
N VAL A 63 12.54 -3.09 11.72
CA VAL A 63 11.57 -3.91 11.00
C VAL A 63 10.21 -3.29 11.26
N ILE A 64 9.46 -3.05 10.20
CA ILE A 64 8.03 -2.69 10.30
C ILE A 64 7.25 -3.95 9.96
N GLU A 65 6.30 -4.30 10.82
CA GLU A 65 5.31 -5.31 10.51
C GLU A 65 3.97 -4.62 10.24
N HIS A 66 3.37 -4.95 9.11
CA HIS A 66 2.05 -4.47 8.75
C HIS A 66 1.14 -5.68 8.53
N VAL A 67 -0.02 -5.64 9.17
CA VAL A 67 -1.06 -6.67 9.05
C VAL A 67 -2.32 -5.99 8.54
N PHE A 68 -2.77 -6.44 7.37
CA PHE A 68 -4.08 -6.12 6.81
C PHE A 68 -5.02 -7.28 7.13
N GLU A 69 -6.18 -7.01 7.71
CA GLU A 69 -7.20 -8.01 7.98
C GLU A 69 -8.53 -7.55 7.39
N TYR A 70 -9.26 -8.51 6.82
CA TYR A 70 -10.56 -8.31 6.21
C TYR A 70 -11.54 -9.35 6.74
N THR A 71 -12.71 -8.90 7.19
CA THR A 71 -13.86 -9.75 7.51
C THR A 71 -15.01 -9.36 6.60
N LYS A 72 -15.70 -10.36 6.04
CA LYS A 72 -16.80 -10.13 5.07
C LYS A 72 -18.12 -9.73 5.74
N ASP A 73 -18.45 -10.33 6.88
CA ASP A 73 -19.71 -10.12 7.59
C ASP A 73 -19.47 -10.11 9.12
N PRO A 74 -19.50 -8.92 9.77
CA PRO A 74 -19.67 -7.60 9.16
C PRO A 74 -18.49 -7.22 8.26
N TYR A 75 -18.70 -6.32 7.29
CA TYR A 75 -17.60 -5.79 6.47
C TYR A 75 -16.68 -4.96 7.36
N LYS A 76 -15.50 -5.51 7.63
CA LYS A 76 -14.50 -4.91 8.51
C LYS A 76 -13.13 -5.01 7.87
N ILE A 77 -12.40 -3.90 7.91
CA ILE A 77 -10.99 -3.82 7.55
C ILE A 77 -10.21 -3.35 8.79
N GLU A 78 -9.14 -4.07 9.12
CA GLU A 78 -8.21 -3.70 10.18
C GLU A 78 -6.81 -3.56 9.59
N LEU A 79 -6.16 -2.44 9.92
CA LEU A 79 -4.80 -2.12 9.55
C LEU A 79 -3.99 -1.99 10.85
N ASN A 80 -3.10 -2.94 11.07
CA ASN A 80 -2.18 -2.89 12.19
C ASN A 80 -0.77 -2.67 11.66
N THR A 81 -0.05 -1.70 12.22
CA THR A 81 1.33 -1.39 11.88
C THR A 81 2.14 -1.32 13.16
N GLU A 82 3.08 -2.23 13.32
CA GLU A 82 4.02 -2.26 14.45
C GLU A 82 5.37 -1.73 13.99
N VAL A 83 5.84 -0.68 14.65
CA VAL A 83 7.16 -0.08 14.48
C VAL A 83 7.82 0.01 15.85
N VAL A 84 8.85 -0.81 16.11
CA VAL A 84 9.67 -0.86 17.35
C VAL A 84 9.28 0.20 18.40
N ASN A 85 8.46 -0.23 19.38
CA ASN A 85 7.89 0.55 20.49
C ASN A 85 6.67 1.44 20.18
N ASN A 86 6.04 1.32 19.01
CA ASN A 86 4.81 2.03 18.66
C ASN A 86 3.92 1.15 17.79
N ASP A 87 2.65 1.10 18.17
CA ASP A 87 1.62 0.37 17.45
C ASP A 87 0.63 1.38 16.91
N VAL A 88 0.44 1.37 15.59
CA VAL A 88 -0.61 2.13 14.92
C VAL A 88 -1.67 1.13 14.49
N GLN A 89 -2.86 1.26 15.06
CA GLN A 89 -4.03 0.47 14.69
C GLN A 89 -5.10 1.39 14.11
N ALA A 90 -5.61 1.03 12.94
CA ALA A 90 -6.77 1.65 12.33
C ALA A 90 -7.82 0.57 12.01
N THR A 91 -9.06 0.82 12.39
CA THR A 91 -10.19 -0.08 12.16
C THR A 91 -11.26 0.66 11.38
N PHE A 92 -11.69 0.07 10.27
CA PHE A 92 -12.78 0.55 9.43
C PHE A 92 -13.89 -0.50 9.41
N ILE A 93 -15.12 -0.09 9.74
CA ILE A 93 -16.29 -0.96 9.77
C ILE A 93 -17.37 -0.31 8.91
N GLN A 94 -18.01 -1.11 8.07
CA GLN A 94 -19.08 -0.67 7.20
C GLN A 94 -20.24 -1.66 7.26
N GLU A 95 -21.48 -1.16 7.21
CA GLU A 95 -22.67 -2.01 7.21
C GLU A 95 -22.94 -2.60 5.82
N ASP A 96 -22.82 -1.79 4.77
CA ASP A 96 -23.03 -2.22 3.38
C ASP A 96 -21.68 -2.23 2.59
N PRO A 97 -21.15 -3.41 2.23
CA PRO A 97 -19.88 -3.51 1.48
C PRO A 97 -19.97 -3.01 0.03
N SER A 98 -21.17 -2.78 -0.49
CA SER A 98 -21.37 -2.27 -1.86
C SER A 98 -21.26 -0.75 -1.94
N GLU A 99 -21.37 -0.06 -0.80
CA GLU A 99 -21.18 1.38 -0.74
C GLU A 99 -19.69 1.73 -0.90
N LYS A 100 -19.42 2.70 -1.79
CA LYS A 100 -18.07 3.20 -2.01
C LYS A 100 -17.61 4.07 -0.85
N PHE A 101 -16.36 3.90 -0.42
CA PHE A 101 -15.73 4.72 0.59
C PHE A 101 -14.32 5.14 0.16
N HIS A 102 -13.90 6.30 0.67
CA HIS A 102 -12.55 6.83 0.58
C HIS A 102 -12.25 7.54 1.89
N PHE A 103 -11.39 6.92 2.71
CA PHE A 103 -11.04 7.39 4.04
C PHE A 103 -9.55 7.68 4.11
N CYS A 104 -9.18 8.93 4.40
CA CYS A 104 -7.78 9.34 4.51
C CYS A 104 -7.48 9.93 5.89
N ILE A 105 -6.31 9.60 6.40
CA ILE A 105 -5.71 10.25 7.58
C ILE A 105 -4.41 10.94 7.16
N GLU A 106 -4.27 12.20 7.56
CA GLU A 106 -2.99 12.93 7.48
C GLU A 106 -2.29 12.79 8.84
N MET A 107 -1.08 12.25 8.82
CA MET A 107 -0.21 12.14 9.98
C MET A 107 0.91 13.17 9.84
N THR A 108 0.97 14.11 10.78
CA THR A 108 2.05 15.10 10.90
C THR A 108 3.10 14.63 11.92
N GLU A 109 4.34 15.06 11.72
CA GLU A 109 5.56 14.61 12.42
C GLU A 109 5.47 14.53 13.97
N ASP A 110 4.65 15.37 14.62
CA ASP A 110 4.42 15.30 16.08
C ASP A 110 3.80 13.97 16.56
N LYS A 111 3.22 13.17 15.66
CA LYS A 111 2.49 11.94 15.99
C LYS A 111 2.89 10.71 15.17
N ALA A 112 3.71 10.86 14.13
CA ALA A 112 3.79 9.85 13.07
C ALA A 112 4.99 8.90 13.17
N VAL A 113 6.19 9.35 13.59
CA VAL A 113 7.38 8.49 13.58
C VAL A 113 8.37 8.91 14.68
N PRO A 114 8.72 8.04 15.64
CA PRO A 114 9.81 8.29 16.56
C PRO A 114 11.12 7.90 15.88
N SER A 115 11.70 8.86 15.18
CA SER A 115 13.10 8.82 14.80
C SER A 115 13.62 10.25 14.77
N GLY A 116 14.61 10.52 15.63
CA GLY A 116 15.34 11.79 15.70
C GLY A 116 16.14 12.07 14.42
N GLY A 117 15.43 12.34 13.32
CA GLY A 117 15.97 12.68 12.02
C GLY A 117 14.97 13.51 11.24
N LEU A 118 15.15 14.83 11.29
CA LEU A 118 14.94 15.88 10.27
C LEU A 118 13.93 15.66 9.12
N TYR A 119 12.81 14.97 9.32
CA TYR A 119 11.80 14.76 8.28
C TYR A 119 10.51 15.49 8.63
N HIS A 120 10.55 16.83 8.54
CA HIS A 120 9.37 17.70 8.57
C HIS A 120 8.47 17.37 7.37
N GLY A 121 7.66 16.33 7.54
CA GLY A 121 6.88 15.72 6.48
C GLY A 121 5.46 15.38 6.91
N LYS A 122 4.61 15.21 5.91
CA LYS A 122 3.24 14.75 6.05
C LYS A 122 3.17 13.35 5.46
N VAL A 123 2.54 12.43 6.19
CA VAL A 123 2.19 11.11 5.68
C VAL A 123 0.69 11.04 5.53
N ASN A 124 0.20 10.88 4.31
CA ASN A 124 -1.20 10.61 4.01
C ASN A 124 -1.39 9.10 3.85
N LEU A 125 -2.29 8.53 4.64
CA LEU A 125 -2.72 7.15 4.49
C LEU A 125 -4.20 7.14 4.12
N CYS A 126 -4.52 6.64 2.93
CA CYS A 126 -5.87 6.46 2.44
C CYS A 126 -6.23 4.98 2.35
N LEU A 127 -7.48 4.64 2.67
CA LEU A 127 -8.12 3.36 2.45
C LEU A 127 -9.38 3.59 1.62
N GLU A 128 -9.57 2.83 0.56
CA GLU A 128 -10.70 2.97 -0.36
C GLU A 128 -11.14 1.62 -0.94
N ASN A 129 -12.40 1.51 -1.37
CA ASN A 129 -12.91 0.38 -2.15
C ASN A 129 -13.43 0.81 -3.54
N ASP A 130 -13.15 2.04 -3.97
CA ASP A 130 -13.43 2.48 -5.34
C ASP A 130 -12.23 2.21 -6.26
N PHE A 131 -12.34 1.13 -7.04
CA PHE A 131 -11.29 0.71 -7.97
C PHE A 131 -11.44 1.31 -9.38
N SER A 132 -12.41 2.20 -9.62
CA SER A 132 -12.67 2.75 -10.96
C SER A 132 -11.48 3.54 -11.55
N GLY A 133 -10.56 3.98 -10.70
CA GLY A 133 -9.31 4.62 -11.11
C GLY A 133 -8.09 3.69 -11.16
N LEU A 134 -8.25 2.38 -10.96
CA LEU A 134 -7.15 1.40 -10.87
C LEU A 134 -7.27 0.32 -11.94
N SER A 135 -6.14 0.00 -12.58
CA SER A 135 -6.05 -1.11 -13.52
C SER A 135 -5.94 -2.46 -12.78
N VAL A 136 -7.04 -2.96 -12.22
CA VAL A 136 -7.05 -4.21 -11.45
C VAL A 136 -6.42 -5.37 -12.25
N PRO A 137 -5.29 -5.95 -11.79
CA PRO A 137 -4.59 -6.95 -12.57
C PRO A 137 -5.32 -8.31 -12.53
N ALA A 138 -5.09 -9.16 -13.53
CA ALA A 138 -5.85 -10.41 -13.72
C ALA A 138 -5.69 -11.41 -12.55
N GLU A 139 -4.56 -11.36 -11.84
CA GLU A 139 -4.30 -12.13 -10.63
C GLU A 139 -5.09 -11.66 -9.40
N CYS A 140 -5.85 -10.56 -9.50
CA CYS A 140 -6.72 -10.00 -8.47
C CYS A 140 -8.20 -10.12 -8.87
N PRO A 141 -8.78 -11.32 -8.87
CA PRO A 141 -10.14 -11.54 -9.39
C PRO A 141 -11.21 -10.85 -8.52
N THR A 142 -10.95 -10.72 -7.22
CA THR A 142 -11.87 -10.09 -6.26
C THR A 142 -11.13 -9.02 -5.45
N PRO A 143 -11.10 -7.75 -5.92
CA PRO A 143 -10.51 -6.65 -5.16
C PRO A 143 -11.38 -6.34 -3.92
N VAL A 144 -10.74 -6.14 -2.77
CA VAL A 144 -11.39 -5.90 -1.48
C VAL A 144 -11.27 -4.45 -1.06
N ALA A 145 -10.04 -3.93 -1.09
CA ALA A 145 -9.70 -2.56 -0.73
C ALA A 145 -8.36 -2.19 -1.35
N ALA A 146 -8.11 -0.90 -1.50
CA ALA A 146 -6.80 -0.35 -1.80
C ALA A 146 -6.35 0.53 -0.64
N THR A 147 -5.09 0.40 -0.23
CA THR A 147 -4.43 1.40 0.61
C THR A 147 -3.47 2.22 -0.22
N ARG A 148 -3.37 3.51 0.09
CA ARG A 148 -2.38 4.40 -0.48
C ARG A 148 -1.68 5.13 0.66
N ALA A 149 -0.37 4.94 0.75
CA ALA A 149 0.48 5.66 1.68
C ALA A 149 1.39 6.59 0.87
N GLU A 150 1.36 7.88 1.19
CA GLU A 150 2.17 8.89 0.54
C GLU A 150 2.86 9.73 1.61
N ALA A 151 4.18 9.85 1.51
CA ALA A 151 4.98 10.75 2.30
C ALA A 151 5.45 11.91 1.43
N SER A 152 5.25 13.13 1.93
CA SER A 152 5.79 14.35 1.34
C SER A 152 6.59 15.10 2.41
N ALA A 153 7.71 15.70 2.04
CA ALA A 153 8.48 16.55 2.93
C ALA A 153 9.07 17.72 2.15
N ASN A 154 8.82 18.94 2.64
CA ASN A 154 9.25 20.19 2.01
C ASN A 154 8.92 20.23 0.49
N ASP A 155 9.85 20.71 -0.33
CA ASP A 155 9.75 20.81 -1.80
C ASP A 155 10.08 19.49 -2.53
N MET A 156 10.14 18.35 -1.83
CA MET A 156 10.40 17.05 -2.47
C MET A 156 9.14 16.50 -3.11
N LYS A 157 9.31 15.83 -4.27
CA LYS A 157 8.23 15.04 -4.86
C LYS A 157 7.75 14.00 -3.84
N PRO A 158 6.42 13.80 -3.70
CA PRO A 158 5.91 12.75 -2.85
C PRO A 158 6.44 11.37 -3.25
N ILE A 159 6.67 10.54 -2.24
CA ILE A 159 7.06 9.13 -2.39
C ILE A 159 6.06 8.27 -1.63
N GLY A 160 5.97 6.99 -1.98
CA GLY A 160 4.98 6.14 -1.34
C GLY A 160 4.60 4.92 -2.16
N GLN A 161 3.45 4.35 -1.82
CA GLN A 161 2.99 3.10 -2.37
C GLN A 161 1.47 3.02 -2.36
N GLN A 162 0.93 2.29 -3.34
CA GLN A 162 -0.45 1.86 -3.37
C GLN A 162 -0.49 0.33 -3.37
N VAL A 163 -1.30 -0.23 -2.48
CA VAL A 163 -1.49 -1.68 -2.34
C VAL A 163 -2.94 -2.02 -2.56
N LEU A 164 -3.23 -2.84 -3.57
CA LEU A 164 -4.54 -3.43 -3.82
C LEU A 164 -4.61 -4.80 -3.15
N TYR A 165 -5.57 -5.00 -2.25
CA TYR A 165 -5.79 -6.27 -1.56
C TYR A 165 -6.86 -7.09 -2.28
N CYS A 166 -6.56 -8.37 -2.49
CA CYS A 166 -7.31 -9.26 -3.37
C CYS A 166 -7.65 -10.57 -2.67
N MET A 167 -8.86 -11.09 -2.89
CA MET A 167 -9.20 -12.48 -2.56
C MET A 167 -9.05 -13.38 -3.79
N GLN A 168 -8.67 -14.63 -3.55
CA GLN A 168 -8.58 -15.70 -4.55
C GLN A 168 -9.87 -16.51 -4.66
#